data_AF-A0A8T0JKE3-F1
#
_entry.id   AF-A0A8T0JKE3-F1
#
_cell.length_a   1.000
_cell.length_b   1.000
_cell.length_c   1.000
_cell.angle_alpha   90.00
_cell.angle_beta   90.00
_cell.angle_gamma   90.00
#
_symmetry.space_group_name_H-M   'P 1'
#
loop_
_entity.id
_entity.type
_entity.pdbx_description
1 polymer ?
#
loop_
_entity_poly.entity_id
_entity_poly.type
_entity_poly.pdbx_seq_one_letter_code
_entity_poly.pdbx_strand_id
1 'polypeptide(L)'
;MDVDSLTGKQKEGETNNGAELRDLPNEILQEVISNLPIKEAIQTAVISKKWRNQWKHISKVTLEEKLHREKKEFNDFVDKLLAVLNTSCIKVFSLACDVCEETHLVNGWLSGFIKPTIQELSLEFGNLDEEPLVFPDYLFSSKDLTNFHVSMPHVFVLPSSISFPSLSTLSLREVMFPDSLSTQRLFTGCPSLKQLTLIDCKWNNVETVHIACPSLQILIIREWEDDENDLIADDDDPTSCRIVITSNNLKTFSYDGDLLNDYALDCNTSSITNGAVEVHPPPSDGTDAGLFVLRILKALSEVERLSISDFAAEALCQGPFYIPELPLFNNLVELHVESTDPMNMACDALLTILRRSPRLEALYFAMGVFLHKNCLKKVDPLPSCLETNLKTLRLYGFTGNNDELFAIKVLLKSTPLLEAIWIFSNPYGFDSDEGSDRLHRLYMKIVRFPRASVDCEEDDLYQEINNYRKTLNLTSLTKNENANCFADEMADQFKNQPCTNTTGANTVPGTEPRFSNYPDLLNKCHLNISNTRDGAVMPVCVPGLVSSVVLTNFTQSLYSGNLNDSKFTGIGIGSEDNWIVVVLTTNTPEGSFVPDTSNGANLISKFGLIYCSIFLLVGNFFLL
;
A
#
# COMPACT_ATOMS: atom_id res chain seq x y z
N MET A 1 43.99 24.68 -49.01
CA MET A 1 45.30 25.35 -48.95
C MET A 1 45.12 26.54 -48.04
N ASP A 2 45.63 26.47 -46.82
CA ASP A 2 46.58 27.46 -46.31
C ASP A 2 47.14 26.96 -44.97
N VAL A 3 48.46 26.90 -44.93
CA VAL A 3 49.33 26.48 -43.84
C VAL A 3 50.19 27.70 -43.55
N ASP A 4 50.03 28.29 -42.37
CA ASP A 4 51.09 28.84 -41.50
C ASP A 4 50.58 29.99 -40.63
N SER A 5 50.57 29.76 -39.32
CA SER A 5 50.84 30.80 -38.32
C SER A 5 51.03 30.18 -36.93
N LEU A 6 52.31 29.99 -36.58
CA LEU A 6 52.87 30.27 -35.25
C LEU A 6 52.40 29.35 -34.10
N THR A 7 53.13 28.24 -33.90
CA THR A 7 53.13 27.45 -32.67
C THR A 7 53.90 28.15 -31.56
N GLY A 8 53.18 28.92 -30.75
CA GLY A 8 53.58 29.34 -29.42
C GLY A 8 52.42 29.19 -28.46
N LYS A 9 52.24 28.01 -27.85
CA LYS A 9 51.35 27.77 -26.70
C LYS A 9 52.01 26.74 -25.79
N GLN A 10 52.54 27.21 -24.67
CA GLN A 10 51.91 27.17 -23.34
C GLN A 10 51.87 25.74 -22.77
N LYS A 11 52.71 25.53 -21.76
CA LYS A 11 52.63 24.42 -20.81
C LYS A 11 51.28 24.48 -20.09
N GLU A 12 50.39 23.54 -20.36
CA GLU A 12 49.37 23.14 -19.38
C GLU A 12 49.96 21.98 -18.58
N GLY A 13 50.29 22.28 -17.32
CA GLY A 13 50.53 21.25 -16.32
C GLY A 13 49.17 20.76 -15.83
N GLU A 14 48.69 19.65 -16.36
CA GLU A 14 47.64 18.87 -15.72
C GLU A 14 48.27 18.10 -14.56
N THR A 15 48.26 18.71 -13.37
CA THR A 15 48.36 17.93 -12.12
C THR A 15 47.07 17.16 -11.97
N ASN A 16 47.08 15.91 -12.41
CA ASN A 16 46.03 14.93 -12.14
C ASN A 16 46.05 14.59 -10.64
N ASN A 17 45.48 15.46 -9.81
CA ASN A 17 45.21 15.18 -8.39
C ASN A 17 43.98 14.27 -8.25
N GLY A 18 43.95 13.16 -9.01
CA GLY A 18 43.00 12.09 -8.77
C GLY A 18 43.44 11.34 -7.52
N ALA A 19 42.66 11.43 -6.43
CA ALA A 19 42.90 10.60 -5.26
C ALA A 19 42.86 9.12 -5.69
N GLU A 20 44.00 8.44 -5.72
CA GLU A 20 44.06 7.03 -6.07
C GLU A 20 43.39 6.21 -4.96
N LEU A 21 42.62 5.19 -5.34
CA LEU A 21 41.98 4.24 -4.41
C LEU A 21 42.99 3.62 -3.40
N ARG A 22 44.28 3.64 -3.74
CA ARG A 22 45.40 3.15 -2.93
C ARG A 22 45.74 4.05 -1.74
N ASP A 23 45.36 5.33 -1.80
CA ASP A 23 45.75 6.36 -0.83
C ASP A 23 44.67 6.68 0.20
N LEU A 24 43.48 6.07 0.10
CA LEU A 24 42.37 6.27 1.05
C LEU A 24 42.78 5.98 2.51
N PRO A 25 42.41 6.82 3.49
CA PRO A 25 42.60 6.55 4.92
C PRO A 25 42.01 5.21 5.36
N ASN A 26 42.59 4.57 6.38
CA ASN A 26 42.19 3.23 6.82
C ASN A 26 40.73 3.17 7.26
N GLU A 27 40.22 4.27 7.81
CA GLU A 27 38.85 4.42 8.28
C GLU A 27 37.86 4.30 7.11
N ILE A 28 38.14 5.02 6.00
CA ILE A 28 37.33 4.96 4.78
C ILE A 28 37.46 3.58 4.11
N LEU A 29 38.66 2.99 4.14
CA LEU A 29 38.87 1.63 3.61
C LEU A 29 38.02 0.59 4.35
N GLN A 30 37.98 0.66 5.67
CA GLN A 30 37.17 -0.22 6.49
C GLN A 30 35.69 -0.02 6.22
N GLU A 31 35.23 1.22 6.11
CA GLU A 31 33.84 1.54 5.76
C GLU A 31 33.46 0.94 4.39
N VAL A 32 34.28 1.16 3.36
CA VAL A 32 34.05 0.58 2.02
C VAL A 32 33.98 -0.94 2.08
N ILE A 33 34.96 -1.59 2.71
CA ILE A 33 35.04 -3.06 2.77
C ILE A 33 33.90 -3.65 3.60
N SER A 34 33.47 -2.98 4.68
CA SER A 34 32.38 -3.44 5.54
C SER A 34 31.01 -3.45 4.86
N ASN A 35 30.87 -2.73 3.75
CA ASN A 35 29.67 -2.71 2.92
C ASN A 35 29.72 -3.69 1.74
N LEU A 36 30.84 -4.40 1.53
CA LEU A 36 30.96 -5.42 0.49
C LEU A 36 30.50 -6.78 1.02
N PRO A 37 29.90 -7.64 0.19
CA PRO A 37 29.74 -9.04 0.55
C PRO A 37 31.11 -9.70 0.75
N ILE A 38 31.16 -10.75 1.58
CA ILE A 38 32.43 -11.24 2.14
C ILE A 38 33.41 -11.73 1.06
N LYS A 39 32.92 -12.29 -0.06
CA LYS A 39 33.76 -12.77 -1.16
C LYS A 39 34.46 -11.59 -1.86
N GLU A 40 33.73 -10.53 -2.13
CA GLU A 40 34.22 -9.28 -2.73
C GLU A 40 35.15 -8.55 -1.77
N ALA A 41 34.82 -8.52 -0.47
CA ALA A 41 35.68 -7.97 0.57
C ALA A 41 37.06 -8.66 0.58
N ILE A 42 37.10 -9.99 0.48
CA ILE A 42 38.35 -10.75 0.37
C ILE A 42 39.10 -10.41 -0.91
N GLN A 43 38.41 -10.27 -2.05
CA GLN A 43 39.03 -9.92 -3.33
C GLN A 43 39.74 -8.56 -3.28
N THR A 44 39.29 -7.62 -2.45
CA THR A 44 39.99 -6.33 -2.28
C THR A 44 41.44 -6.49 -1.80
N ALA A 45 41.80 -7.64 -1.22
CA ALA A 45 43.16 -7.92 -0.74
C ALA A 45 44.23 -7.85 -1.84
N VAL A 46 43.83 -7.97 -3.12
CA VAL A 46 44.75 -7.90 -4.27
C VAL A 46 45.05 -6.47 -4.73
N ILE A 47 44.29 -5.47 -4.28
CA ILE A 47 44.40 -4.07 -4.73
C ILE A 47 45.75 -3.45 -4.36
N SER A 48 46.19 -3.62 -3.10
CA SER A 48 47.50 -3.19 -2.63
C SER A 48 47.86 -3.82 -1.28
N LYS A 49 49.11 -3.61 -0.83
CA LYS A 49 49.56 -4.05 0.50
C LYS A 49 48.70 -3.49 1.65
N LYS A 50 48.16 -2.28 1.49
CA LYS A 50 47.33 -1.62 2.50
C LYS A 50 45.97 -2.30 2.69
N TRP A 51 45.39 -2.82 1.60
CA TRP A 51 44.08 -3.47 1.58
C TRP A 51 44.12 -4.95 1.99
N ARG A 52 45.27 -5.60 1.82
CA ARG A 52 45.48 -7.05 1.99
C ARG A 52 44.82 -7.69 3.22
N ASN A 53 44.82 -7.00 4.36
CA ASN A 53 44.32 -7.54 5.64
C ASN A 53 43.12 -6.78 6.20
N GLN A 54 42.58 -5.79 5.48
CA GLN A 54 41.52 -4.94 6.02
C GLN A 54 40.20 -5.71 6.20
N TRP A 55 39.86 -6.57 5.23
CA TRP A 55 38.68 -7.44 5.28
C TRP A 55 38.64 -8.40 6.49
N LYS A 56 39.78 -8.63 7.17
CA LYS A 56 39.81 -9.49 8.35
C LYS A 56 39.05 -8.91 9.54
N HIS A 57 38.80 -7.60 9.54
CA HIS A 57 38.13 -6.86 10.62
C HIS A 57 36.72 -6.42 10.22
N ILE A 58 36.11 -7.10 9.25
CA ILE A 58 34.77 -6.79 8.79
C ILE A 58 33.76 -6.96 9.92
N SER A 59 32.79 -6.04 10.01
CA SER A 59 31.75 -6.08 11.04
C SER A 59 30.50 -6.82 10.59
N LYS A 60 30.32 -7.04 9.29
CA LYS A 60 29.17 -7.71 8.70
C LYS A 60 29.63 -8.92 7.89
N VAL A 61 29.05 -10.09 8.17
CA VAL A 61 29.31 -11.33 7.46
C VAL A 61 27.99 -11.98 7.13
N THR A 62 27.77 -12.26 5.84
CA THR A 62 26.61 -12.99 5.33
C THR A 62 27.12 -14.19 4.55
N LEU A 63 26.66 -15.38 4.92
CA LEU A 63 27.02 -16.65 4.33
C LEU A 63 25.73 -17.35 3.91
N GLU A 64 25.58 -17.59 2.61
CA GLU A 64 24.38 -18.19 2.04
C GLU A 64 24.79 -19.31 1.08
N GLU A 65 24.31 -20.52 1.36
CA GLU A 65 24.39 -21.65 0.46
C GLU A 65 23.37 -21.46 -0.67
N LYS A 66 23.84 -21.21 -1.89
CA LYS A 66 22.95 -20.90 -3.03
C LYS A 66 22.41 -22.14 -3.74
N LEU A 67 23.19 -23.22 -3.75
CA LEU A 67 22.91 -24.44 -4.52
C LEU A 67 23.52 -25.65 -3.81
N HIS A 68 22.70 -26.68 -3.53
CA HIS A 68 23.16 -27.93 -2.90
C HIS A 68 24.38 -28.58 -3.57
N ARG A 69 24.52 -28.44 -4.90
CA ARG A 69 25.65 -29.02 -5.65
C ARG A 69 27.01 -28.43 -5.28
N GLU A 70 27.01 -27.23 -4.70
CA GLU A 70 28.21 -26.50 -4.27
C GLU A 70 28.44 -26.59 -2.75
N LYS A 71 27.63 -27.39 -2.02
CA LYS A 71 27.69 -27.51 -0.55
C LYS A 71 29.10 -27.74 -0.03
N LYS A 72 29.86 -28.67 -0.62
CA LYS A 72 31.26 -28.90 -0.22
C LYS A 72 32.15 -27.67 -0.39
N GLU A 73 32.01 -26.93 -1.48
CA GLU A 73 32.79 -25.70 -1.72
C GLU A 73 32.40 -24.59 -0.75
N PHE A 74 31.10 -24.50 -0.42
CA PHE A 74 30.59 -23.62 0.62
C PHE A 74 31.20 -23.99 1.98
N ASN A 75 31.13 -25.25 2.39
CA ASN A 75 31.69 -25.75 3.64
C ASN A 75 33.18 -25.44 3.75
N ASP A 76 33.96 -25.81 2.72
CA ASP A 76 35.39 -25.52 2.64
C ASP A 76 35.68 -24.01 2.72
N PHE A 77 34.81 -23.17 2.14
CA PHE A 77 34.94 -21.73 2.19
C PHE A 77 34.67 -21.19 3.60
N VAL A 78 33.59 -21.63 4.26
CA VAL A 78 33.22 -21.20 5.61
C VAL A 78 34.29 -21.60 6.63
N ASP A 79 34.82 -22.82 6.55
CA ASP A 79 35.91 -23.29 7.42
C ASP A 79 37.19 -22.47 7.24
N LYS A 80 37.59 -22.24 5.98
CA LYS A 80 38.77 -21.42 5.66
C LYS A 80 38.57 -19.99 6.12
N LEU A 81 37.37 -19.43 5.97
CA LEU A 81 37.03 -18.09 6.42
C LEU A 81 37.12 -17.99 7.94
N LEU A 82 36.52 -18.93 8.66
CA LEU A 82 36.54 -18.98 10.12
C LEU A 82 37.98 -19.03 10.66
N ALA A 83 38.87 -19.76 9.99
CA ALA A 83 40.27 -19.88 10.38
C ALA A 83 41.11 -18.60 10.23
N VAL A 84 40.68 -17.65 9.39
CA VAL A 84 41.47 -16.45 9.04
C VAL A 84 40.83 -15.12 9.45
N LEU A 85 39.52 -15.12 9.67
CA LEU A 85 38.73 -13.94 10.02
C LEU A 85 38.85 -13.62 11.51
N ASN A 86 38.90 -12.33 11.86
CA ASN A 86 38.77 -11.92 13.25
C ASN A 86 37.28 -11.85 13.62
N THR A 87 36.72 -12.98 14.07
CA THR A 87 35.29 -13.09 14.39
C THR A 87 34.85 -12.17 15.52
N SER A 88 35.77 -11.70 16.37
CA SER A 88 35.45 -10.76 17.46
C SER A 88 35.10 -9.35 16.97
N CYS A 89 35.31 -9.04 15.69
CA CYS A 89 34.88 -7.78 15.09
C CYS A 89 33.44 -7.84 14.55
N ILE A 90 32.86 -9.02 14.46
CA ILE A 90 31.54 -9.23 13.84
C ILE A 90 30.45 -8.67 14.78
N LYS A 91 29.61 -7.82 14.20
CA LYS A 91 28.42 -7.24 14.81
C LYS A 91 27.14 -7.74 14.14
N VAL A 92 27.19 -7.99 12.83
CA VAL A 92 26.07 -8.51 12.03
C VAL A 92 26.50 -9.83 11.42
N PHE A 93 25.83 -10.92 11.78
CA PHE A 93 26.11 -12.24 11.26
C PHE A 93 24.83 -12.87 10.69
N SER A 94 24.93 -13.36 9.46
CA SER A 94 23.88 -14.14 8.81
C SER A 94 24.45 -15.42 8.21
N LEU A 95 23.79 -16.54 8.50
CA LEU A 95 24.10 -17.86 7.97
C LEU A 95 22.82 -18.53 7.48
N ALA A 96 22.79 -18.86 6.19
CA ALA A 96 21.73 -19.65 5.56
C ALA A 96 22.35 -20.87 4.89
N CYS A 97 21.96 -22.08 5.32
CA CYS A 97 22.44 -23.33 4.73
C CYS A 97 21.56 -24.52 5.08
N ASP A 98 21.64 -25.57 4.27
CA ASP A 98 21.04 -26.86 4.62
C ASP A 98 21.98 -27.63 5.54
N VAL A 99 21.45 -28.18 6.62
CA VAL A 99 22.27 -28.91 7.60
C VAL A 99 22.56 -30.32 7.09
N CYS A 100 21.52 -31.11 6.76
CA CYS A 100 21.64 -32.54 6.47
C CYS A 100 22.45 -33.27 7.57
N GLU A 101 23.30 -34.24 7.20
CA GLU A 101 24.17 -35.01 8.12
C GLU A 101 25.38 -34.22 8.68
N GLU A 102 25.42 -32.88 8.53
CA GLU A 102 26.56 -32.03 8.88
C GLU A 102 26.34 -31.18 10.15
N THR A 103 25.44 -31.59 11.05
CA THR A 103 25.15 -30.91 12.33
C THR A 103 26.40 -30.52 13.11
N HIS A 104 27.40 -31.40 13.18
CA HIS A 104 28.67 -31.13 13.87
C HIS A 104 29.46 -29.95 13.26
N LEU A 105 29.42 -29.81 11.94
CA LEU A 105 30.10 -28.76 11.20
C LEU A 105 29.41 -27.41 11.44
N VAL A 106 28.09 -27.39 11.31
CA VAL A 106 27.26 -26.20 11.57
C VAL A 106 27.39 -25.74 13.02
N ASN A 107 27.38 -26.66 13.99
CA ASN A 107 27.66 -26.35 15.40
C ASN A 107 29.06 -25.74 15.59
N GLY A 108 30.06 -26.25 14.85
CA GLY A 108 31.40 -25.66 14.77
C GLY A 108 31.35 -24.20 14.29
N TRP A 109 30.61 -23.91 13.24
CA TRP A 109 30.43 -22.54 12.72
C TRP A 109 29.68 -21.64 13.69
N LEU A 110 28.58 -22.10 14.29
CA LEU A 110 27.84 -21.36 15.31
C LEU A 110 28.76 -20.97 16.46
N SER A 111 29.53 -21.92 17.00
CA SER A 111 30.50 -21.63 18.07
C SER A 111 31.65 -20.71 17.63
N GLY A 112 32.03 -20.79 16.36
CA GLY A 112 33.11 -20.03 15.74
C GLY A 112 32.76 -18.57 15.49
N PHE A 113 31.64 -18.31 14.82
CA PHE A 113 31.22 -16.98 14.40
C PHE A 113 30.38 -16.24 15.44
N ILE A 114 29.54 -16.94 16.20
CA ILE A 114 28.74 -16.28 17.23
C ILE A 114 29.69 -15.83 18.34
N LYS A 115 29.72 -14.53 18.60
CA LYS A 115 30.56 -13.91 19.65
C LYS A 115 29.72 -12.93 20.45
N PRO A 116 30.15 -12.59 21.69
CA PRO A 116 29.41 -11.63 22.53
C PRO A 116 29.20 -10.24 21.90
N THR A 117 29.98 -9.88 20.87
CA THR A 117 29.91 -8.59 20.16
C THR A 117 28.77 -8.51 19.15
N ILE A 118 28.05 -9.60 18.89
CA ILE A 118 26.96 -9.65 17.91
C ILE A 118 25.78 -8.81 18.39
N GLN A 119 25.31 -7.96 17.48
CA GLN A 119 24.17 -7.07 17.61
C GLN A 119 22.99 -7.56 16.77
N GLU A 120 23.27 -8.11 15.59
CA GLU A 120 22.25 -8.67 14.69
C GLU A 120 22.64 -10.08 14.26
N LEU A 121 21.74 -11.04 14.50
CA LEU A 121 21.92 -12.45 14.19
C LEU A 121 20.74 -12.95 13.37
N SER A 122 21.00 -13.49 12.19
CA SER A 122 20.01 -14.15 11.32
C SER A 122 20.51 -15.54 10.95
N LEU A 123 19.73 -16.56 11.24
CA LEU A 123 20.11 -17.95 11.04
C LEU A 123 18.98 -18.70 10.34
N GLU A 124 19.26 -19.29 9.19
CA GLU A 124 18.27 -19.99 8.37
C GLU A 124 18.79 -21.39 8.05
N PHE A 125 18.10 -22.40 8.55
CA PHE A 125 18.51 -23.80 8.43
C PHE A 125 17.43 -24.64 7.78
N GLY A 126 17.79 -25.38 6.75
CA GLY A 126 16.94 -26.39 6.10
C GLY A 126 17.44 -27.82 6.34
N ASN A 127 16.57 -28.80 6.07
CA ASN A 127 16.90 -30.23 6.08
C ASN A 127 17.68 -30.69 7.33
N LEU A 128 17.18 -30.41 8.53
CA LEU A 128 17.82 -30.85 9.77
C LEU A 128 17.53 -32.33 10.05
N ASP A 129 18.56 -33.06 10.45
CA ASP A 129 18.44 -34.41 10.99
C ASP A 129 17.88 -34.40 12.42
N GLU A 130 17.71 -35.58 13.04
CA GLU A 130 17.20 -35.73 14.42
C GLU A 130 18.06 -35.02 15.50
N GLU A 131 19.33 -34.71 15.21
CA GLU A 131 20.21 -34.04 16.16
C GLU A 131 19.99 -32.51 16.18
N PRO A 132 19.61 -31.91 17.32
CA PRO A 132 19.38 -30.47 17.40
C PRO A 132 20.67 -29.66 17.30
N LEU A 133 20.58 -28.46 16.70
CA LEU A 133 21.68 -27.50 16.70
C LEU A 133 21.96 -26.96 18.11
N VAL A 134 23.23 -26.78 18.42
CA VAL A 134 23.73 -26.29 19.71
C VAL A 134 24.20 -24.85 19.57
N PHE A 135 23.45 -23.95 20.18
CA PHE A 135 23.79 -22.54 20.23
C PHE A 135 24.73 -22.26 21.42
N PRO A 136 25.71 -21.35 21.28
CA PRO A 136 26.58 -21.02 22.40
C PRO A 136 25.84 -20.34 23.55
N ASP A 137 26.03 -20.80 24.79
CA ASP A 137 25.31 -20.30 25.98
C ASP A 137 25.34 -18.78 26.15
N TYR A 138 26.47 -18.14 25.82
CA TYR A 138 26.63 -16.69 25.94
C TYR A 138 25.73 -15.89 24.98
N LEU A 139 25.22 -16.50 23.90
CA LEU A 139 24.22 -15.88 23.04
C LEU A 139 23.00 -15.46 23.86
N PHE A 140 22.49 -16.37 24.69
CA PHE A 140 21.30 -16.19 25.52
C PHE A 140 21.51 -15.28 26.74
N SER A 141 22.70 -14.72 26.90
CA SER A 141 23.02 -13.69 27.91
C SER A 141 23.61 -12.43 27.26
N SER A 142 23.44 -12.26 25.93
CA SER A 142 24.00 -11.14 25.20
C SER A 142 23.31 -9.83 25.57
N LYS A 143 24.12 -8.83 25.92
CA LYS A 143 23.65 -7.48 26.25
C LYS A 143 23.56 -6.57 25.03
N ASP A 144 24.25 -6.96 23.96
CA ASP A 144 24.41 -6.13 22.75
C ASP A 144 23.49 -6.58 21.61
N LEU A 145 22.90 -7.79 21.70
CA LEU A 145 21.99 -8.32 20.68
C LEU A 145 20.69 -7.51 20.65
N THR A 146 20.43 -6.87 19.51
CA THR A 146 19.24 -6.05 19.23
C THR A 146 18.26 -6.75 18.30
N ASN A 147 18.74 -7.60 17.38
CA ASN A 147 17.93 -8.31 16.41
C ASN A 147 18.33 -9.78 16.38
N PHE A 148 17.34 -10.67 16.55
CA PHE A 148 17.55 -12.10 16.46
C PHE A 148 16.48 -12.74 15.58
N HIS A 149 16.90 -13.31 14.46
CA HIS A 149 16.09 -14.12 13.58
C HIS A 149 16.63 -15.56 13.56
N VAL A 150 15.75 -16.53 13.71
CA VAL A 150 16.06 -17.95 13.51
C VAL A 150 14.92 -18.63 12.77
N SER A 151 15.24 -19.26 11.64
CA SER A 151 14.40 -20.17 10.88
C SER A 151 15.01 -21.56 10.97
N MET A 152 14.29 -22.49 11.61
CA MET A 152 14.81 -23.84 11.84
C MET A 152 13.65 -24.81 12.09
N PRO A 153 13.29 -25.69 11.14
CA PRO A 153 12.25 -26.70 11.29
C PRO A 153 12.67 -27.84 12.22
N HIS A 154 13.05 -27.51 13.46
CA HIS A 154 13.51 -28.47 14.47
C HIS A 154 13.27 -27.93 15.90
N VAL A 155 13.46 -28.79 16.90
CA VAL A 155 13.43 -28.43 18.33
C VAL A 155 14.48 -27.37 18.65
N PHE A 156 14.03 -26.23 19.18
CA PHE A 156 14.89 -25.14 19.63
C PHE A 156 15.23 -25.29 21.12
N VAL A 157 16.40 -25.86 21.38
CA VAL A 157 16.90 -26.12 22.72
C VAL A 157 17.40 -24.83 23.37
N LEU A 158 16.66 -24.38 24.38
CA LEU A 158 16.96 -23.16 25.13
C LEU A 158 17.63 -23.47 26.47
N PRO A 159 18.61 -22.66 26.92
CA PRO A 159 19.21 -22.83 28.24
C PRO A 159 18.24 -22.48 29.37
N SER A 160 18.60 -22.84 30.59
CA SER A 160 17.78 -22.60 31.78
C SER A 160 17.66 -21.13 32.18
N SER A 161 18.55 -20.27 31.69
CA SER A 161 18.56 -18.83 31.94
C SER A 161 18.75 -18.07 30.62
N ILE A 162 17.84 -17.12 30.38
CA ILE A 162 17.83 -16.28 29.17
C ILE A 162 17.72 -14.83 29.61
N SER A 163 18.59 -13.98 29.07
CA SER A 163 18.58 -12.54 29.31
C SER A 163 19.05 -11.79 28.06
N PHE A 164 18.09 -11.11 27.44
CA PHE A 164 18.27 -10.29 26.26
C PHE A 164 17.83 -8.84 26.57
N PRO A 165 18.62 -8.06 27.33
CA PRO A 165 18.21 -6.74 27.81
C PRO A 165 18.05 -5.70 26.71
N SER A 166 18.68 -5.88 25.55
CA SER A 166 18.67 -4.91 24.45
C SER A 166 17.94 -5.41 23.20
N LEU A 167 17.42 -6.65 23.22
CA LEU A 167 16.75 -7.25 22.08
C LEU A 167 15.44 -6.50 21.80
N SER A 168 15.37 -5.90 20.62
CA SER A 168 14.24 -5.10 20.15
C SER A 168 13.38 -5.90 19.17
N THR A 169 13.97 -6.80 18.38
CA THR A 169 13.27 -7.59 17.38
C THR A 169 13.65 -9.06 17.51
N LEU A 170 12.64 -9.91 17.64
CA LEU A 170 12.76 -11.37 17.66
C LEU A 170 11.86 -11.94 16.56
N SER A 171 12.43 -12.76 15.69
CA SER A 171 11.69 -13.48 14.65
C SER A 171 12.04 -14.96 14.73
N LEU A 172 11.02 -15.78 14.91
CA LEU A 172 11.12 -17.23 14.97
C LEU A 172 10.31 -17.80 13.81
N ARG A 173 10.93 -18.69 13.02
CA ARG A 173 10.29 -19.37 11.90
C ARG A 173 10.49 -20.87 12.00
N GLU A 174 9.41 -21.63 11.84
CA GLU A 174 9.37 -23.10 11.82
C GLU A 174 9.92 -23.77 13.10
N VAL A 175 10.14 -22.98 14.15
CA VAL A 175 10.74 -23.45 15.40
C VAL A 175 9.77 -24.31 16.20
N MET A 176 10.24 -25.47 16.66
CA MET A 176 9.51 -26.30 17.61
C MET A 176 9.99 -26.07 19.04
N PHE A 177 9.08 -25.81 19.97
CA PHE A 177 9.41 -25.69 21.39
C PHE A 177 9.20 -27.02 22.13
N PRO A 178 10.14 -27.43 23.00
CA PRO A 178 10.03 -28.70 23.71
C PRO A 178 9.00 -28.69 24.85
N ASP A 179 8.76 -27.53 25.46
CA ASP A 179 7.85 -27.38 26.60
C ASP A 179 7.42 -25.91 26.83
N SER A 180 6.40 -25.71 27.67
CA SER A 180 5.90 -24.38 28.08
C SER A 180 6.91 -23.56 28.90
N LEU A 181 7.84 -24.23 29.58
CA LEU A 181 8.84 -23.56 30.41
C LEU A 181 9.90 -22.85 29.55
N SER A 182 10.22 -23.42 28.39
CA SER A 182 11.16 -22.88 27.41
C SER A 182 10.62 -21.60 26.79
N THR A 183 9.34 -21.58 26.42
CA THR A 183 8.66 -20.38 25.90
C THR A 183 8.56 -19.29 26.97
N GLN A 184 8.20 -19.66 28.20
CA GLN A 184 8.15 -18.74 29.33
C GLN A 184 9.51 -18.09 29.59
N ARG A 185 10.60 -18.87 29.62
CA ARG A 185 11.96 -18.36 29.80
C ARG A 185 12.36 -17.39 28.69
N LEU A 186 12.03 -17.71 27.44
CA LEU A 186 12.36 -16.86 26.29
C LEU A 186 11.68 -15.50 26.40
N PHE A 187 10.34 -15.48 26.54
CA PHE A 187 9.58 -14.23 26.52
C PHE A 187 9.81 -13.37 27.77
N THR A 188 9.99 -13.98 28.94
CA THR A 188 10.36 -13.23 30.17
C THR A 188 11.80 -12.71 30.11
N GLY A 189 12.68 -13.37 29.36
CA GLY A 189 14.07 -12.97 29.14
C GLY A 189 14.26 -11.76 28.22
N CYS A 190 13.20 -11.27 27.56
CA CYS A 190 13.27 -10.21 26.55
C CYS A 190 12.55 -8.90 26.97
N PRO A 191 13.02 -8.16 28.00
CA PRO A 191 12.31 -7.02 28.57
C PRO A 191 12.14 -5.81 27.62
N SER A 192 13.04 -5.65 26.64
CA SER A 192 13.04 -4.52 25.71
C SER A 192 12.42 -4.85 24.34
N LEU A 193 11.83 -6.03 24.19
CA LEU A 193 11.31 -6.50 22.91
C LEU A 193 10.18 -5.62 22.41
N LYS A 194 10.34 -5.05 21.21
CA LYS A 194 9.34 -4.19 20.56
C LYS A 194 8.57 -4.93 19.47
N GLN A 195 9.22 -5.85 18.77
CA GLN A 195 8.63 -6.62 17.69
C GLN A 195 8.89 -8.11 17.89
N LEU A 196 7.81 -8.89 17.85
CA LEU A 196 7.83 -10.35 17.83
C LEU A 196 7.14 -10.84 16.55
N THR A 197 7.83 -11.69 15.81
CA THR A 197 7.29 -12.37 14.63
C THR A 197 7.40 -13.88 14.85
N LEU A 198 6.28 -14.58 14.78
CA LEU A 198 6.19 -16.04 14.85
C LEU A 198 5.64 -16.53 13.51
N ILE A 199 6.37 -17.41 12.83
CA ILE A 199 5.98 -17.98 11.54
C ILE A 199 6.07 -19.49 11.68
N ASP A 200 4.99 -20.22 11.48
CA ASP A 200 4.93 -21.69 11.45
C ASP A 200 5.60 -22.37 12.66
N CYS A 201 5.55 -21.72 13.82
CA CYS A 201 6.13 -22.26 15.05
C CYS A 201 5.24 -23.39 15.60
N LYS A 202 5.86 -24.53 15.93
CA LYS A 202 5.15 -25.74 16.39
C LYS A 202 5.13 -25.83 17.91
N TRP A 203 3.95 -26.11 18.46
CA TRP A 203 3.67 -26.18 19.90
C TRP A 203 3.29 -27.59 20.38
N ASN A 204 3.63 -28.61 19.59
CA ASN A 204 3.33 -30.01 19.87
C ASN A 204 3.84 -30.33 21.29
N ASN A 205 2.94 -30.76 22.19
CA ASN A 205 3.17 -31.00 23.64
C ASN A 205 3.09 -29.79 24.58
N VAL A 206 2.60 -28.64 24.13
CA VAL A 206 2.40 -27.45 24.97
C VAL A 206 0.91 -27.10 25.07
N GLU A 207 0.34 -27.21 26.28
CA GLU A 207 -1.07 -26.87 26.50
C GLU A 207 -1.31 -25.35 26.42
N THR A 208 -0.39 -24.55 26.96
CA THR A 208 -0.54 -23.09 26.99
C THR A 208 0.80 -22.37 26.88
N VAL A 209 0.84 -21.33 26.04
CA VAL A 209 1.98 -20.42 25.86
C VAL A 209 1.58 -19.02 26.31
N HIS A 210 2.42 -18.38 27.12
CA HIS A 210 2.22 -17.00 27.55
C HIS A 210 3.24 -16.07 26.90
N ILE A 211 2.77 -15.21 25.99
CA ILE A 211 3.56 -14.15 25.39
C ILE A 211 3.39 -12.89 26.25
N ALA A 212 4.29 -12.73 27.22
CA ALA A 212 4.28 -11.61 28.16
C ALA A 212 5.56 -10.76 28.03
N CYS A 213 5.57 -9.85 27.07
CA CYS A 213 6.69 -8.94 26.80
C CYS A 213 6.27 -7.48 27.10
N PRO A 214 6.83 -6.81 28.11
CA PRO A 214 6.30 -5.53 28.61
C PRO A 214 6.41 -4.37 27.60
N SER A 215 7.42 -4.42 26.72
CA SER A 215 7.71 -3.37 25.74
C SER A 215 7.15 -3.65 24.34
N LEU A 216 6.38 -4.74 24.18
CA LEU A 216 5.95 -5.26 22.88
C LEU A 216 4.94 -4.33 22.22
N GLN A 217 5.28 -3.88 21.00
CA GLN A 217 4.48 -2.96 20.19
C GLN A 217 3.93 -3.62 18.92
N ILE A 218 4.63 -4.60 18.36
CA ILE A 218 4.25 -5.30 17.13
C ILE A 218 4.29 -6.80 17.39
N LEU A 219 3.17 -7.47 17.16
CA LEU A 219 3.06 -8.91 17.16
C LEU A 219 2.52 -9.38 15.82
N ILE A 220 3.29 -10.20 15.13
CA ILE A 220 2.92 -10.83 13.86
C ILE A 220 2.97 -12.33 14.06
N ILE A 221 1.88 -13.00 13.73
CA ILE A 221 1.72 -14.44 13.83
C ILE A 221 1.28 -14.94 12.46
N ARG A 222 2.05 -15.87 11.91
CA ARG A 222 1.72 -16.60 10.70
C ARG A 222 1.76 -18.10 10.96
N GLU A 223 0.74 -18.82 10.54
CA GLU A 223 0.68 -20.28 10.71
C GLU A 223 -0.06 -20.94 9.54
N TRP A 224 0.65 -21.75 8.76
CA TRP A 224 0.08 -22.51 7.65
C TRP A 224 0.33 -24.00 7.84
N GLU A 225 -0.58 -24.85 7.36
CA GLU A 225 -0.32 -26.28 7.24
C GLU A 225 0.64 -26.58 6.09
N ASP A 226 1.55 -27.52 6.35
CA ASP A 226 2.46 -28.04 5.35
C ASP A 226 1.70 -28.99 4.40
N ASP A 227 1.33 -28.53 3.19
CA ASP A 227 0.69 -29.34 2.13
C ASP A 227 1.43 -30.67 1.80
N GLU A 228 2.73 -30.78 2.16
CA GLU A 228 3.58 -31.92 1.81
C GLU A 228 3.62 -33.07 2.83
N ASN A 229 3.02 -32.92 4.04
CA ASN A 229 3.11 -33.94 5.11
C ASN A 229 1.87 -34.84 5.28
N ASP A 230 1.05 -34.97 4.24
CA ASP A 230 -0.17 -35.80 4.16
C ASP A 230 0.04 -37.33 4.28
N LEU A 231 1.21 -37.82 4.70
CA LEU A 231 1.54 -39.25 4.71
C LEU A 231 1.62 -39.92 6.08
N ILE A 232 1.53 -39.19 7.20
CA ILE A 232 1.32 -39.82 8.51
C ILE A 232 0.48 -38.90 9.40
N ALA A 233 -0.82 -38.81 9.10
CA ALA A 233 -1.79 -38.50 10.15
C ALA A 233 -1.84 -39.71 11.09
N ASP A 234 -0.98 -39.73 12.11
CA ASP A 234 -1.27 -40.53 13.29
C ASP A 234 -2.58 -39.99 13.89
N ASP A 235 -3.53 -40.88 14.17
CA ASP A 235 -4.87 -40.62 14.74
C ASP A 235 -4.86 -39.87 16.11
N ASP A 236 -3.70 -39.45 16.62
CA ASP A 236 -3.52 -38.58 17.78
C ASP A 236 -3.28 -37.12 17.31
N ASP A 237 -4.35 -36.50 16.82
CA ASP A 237 -4.46 -35.08 16.47
C ASP A 237 -3.68 -34.18 17.46
N PRO A 238 -2.69 -33.36 17.02
CA PRO A 238 -1.91 -32.54 17.92
C PRO A 238 -2.84 -31.54 18.61
N THR A 239 -2.99 -31.73 19.93
CA THR A 239 -3.80 -30.85 20.78
C THR A 239 -3.51 -29.38 20.50
N SER A 240 -4.52 -28.65 20.02
CA SER A 240 -4.44 -27.21 19.78
C SER A 240 -3.87 -26.48 21.01
N CYS A 241 -2.78 -25.73 20.83
CA CYS A 241 -2.15 -24.97 21.91
C CYS A 241 -2.94 -23.68 22.18
N ARG A 242 -3.10 -23.32 23.45
CA ARG A 242 -3.66 -22.02 23.83
C ARG A 242 -2.56 -20.97 23.96
N ILE A 243 -2.56 -19.96 23.10
CA ILE A 243 -1.60 -18.86 23.11
C ILE A 243 -2.23 -17.61 23.73
N VAL A 244 -1.75 -17.25 24.91
CA VAL A 244 -2.21 -16.08 25.68
C VAL A 244 -1.25 -14.93 25.49
N ILE A 245 -1.74 -13.83 24.93
CA ILE A 245 -0.96 -12.64 24.62
C ILE A 245 -1.27 -11.56 25.66
N THR A 246 -0.26 -11.16 26.42
CA THR A 246 -0.38 -10.10 27.43
C THR A 246 0.59 -8.97 27.09
N SER A 247 0.05 -7.83 26.67
CA SER A 247 0.81 -6.60 26.43
C SER A 247 -0.04 -5.37 26.75
N ASN A 248 0.58 -4.31 27.26
CA ASN A 248 -0.08 -3.04 27.52
C ASN A 248 0.25 -1.95 26.50
N ASN A 249 1.17 -2.25 25.56
CA ASN A 249 1.74 -1.28 24.62
C ASN A 249 1.60 -1.73 23.16
N LEU A 250 0.78 -2.76 22.90
CA LEU A 250 0.64 -3.36 21.58
C LEU A 250 -0.07 -2.40 20.64
N LYS A 251 0.62 -1.98 19.58
CA LYS A 251 0.10 -1.05 18.56
C LYS A 251 -0.37 -1.78 17.31
N THR A 252 0.31 -2.88 16.98
CA THR A 252 0.03 -3.71 15.81
C THR A 252 -0.13 -5.16 16.23
N PHE A 253 -1.26 -5.74 15.86
CA PHE A 253 -1.52 -7.17 15.99
C PHE A 253 -1.90 -7.70 14.61
N SER A 254 -1.20 -8.74 14.15
CA SER A 254 -1.47 -9.40 12.89
C SER A 254 -1.52 -10.90 13.10
N TYR A 255 -2.65 -11.50 12.71
CA TYR A 255 -2.82 -12.93 12.59
C TYR A 255 -3.13 -13.26 11.13
N ASP A 256 -2.44 -14.26 10.59
CA ASP A 256 -2.51 -14.73 9.20
C ASP A 256 -2.30 -16.25 9.19
N GLY A 257 -3.35 -17.06 9.01
CA GLY A 257 -3.16 -18.52 9.08
C GLY A 257 -4.40 -19.42 9.13
N ASP A 258 -4.13 -20.71 9.38
CA ASP A 258 -5.06 -21.85 9.23
C ASP A 258 -5.76 -22.26 10.54
N LEU A 259 -5.68 -21.43 11.59
CA LEU A 259 -6.31 -21.65 12.90
C LEU A 259 -5.79 -22.87 13.67
N LEU A 260 -4.49 -23.14 13.59
CA LEU A 260 -3.86 -24.29 14.25
C LEU A 260 -3.91 -24.17 15.78
N ASN A 261 -3.97 -22.96 16.32
CA ASN A 261 -3.90 -22.69 17.76
C ASN A 261 -5.03 -21.75 18.26
N ASP A 262 -5.39 -21.83 19.55
CA ASP A 262 -6.35 -20.90 20.18
C ASP A 262 -5.62 -19.64 20.66
N TYR A 263 -5.98 -18.48 20.10
CA TYR A 263 -5.38 -17.20 20.48
C TYR A 263 -6.29 -16.42 21.43
N ALA A 264 -5.72 -15.97 22.55
CA ALA A 264 -6.39 -15.14 23.53
C ALA A 264 -5.60 -13.85 23.77
N LEU A 265 -6.18 -12.72 23.34
CA LEU A 265 -5.64 -11.39 23.61
C LEU A 265 -6.12 -10.93 25.00
N ASP A 266 -5.29 -11.15 26.02
CA ASP A 266 -5.48 -10.64 27.38
C ASP A 266 -4.62 -9.38 27.58
N CYS A 267 -4.91 -8.38 26.75
CA CYS A 267 -4.13 -7.15 26.62
C CYS A 267 -5.03 -5.92 26.67
N ASN A 268 -4.44 -4.75 26.91
CA ASN A 268 -5.17 -3.50 26.71
C ASN A 268 -5.33 -3.24 25.21
N THR A 269 -6.41 -3.73 24.63
CA THR A 269 -6.66 -3.66 23.19
C THR A 269 -6.92 -2.24 22.68
N SER A 270 -7.24 -1.30 23.56
CA SER A 270 -7.39 0.13 23.19
C SER A 270 -6.10 0.79 22.69
N SER A 271 -4.94 0.15 22.92
CA SER A 271 -3.65 0.63 22.40
C SER A 271 -3.38 0.19 20.95
N ILE A 272 -4.14 -0.78 20.44
CA ILE A 272 -3.96 -1.34 19.10
C ILE A 272 -4.59 -0.38 18.09
N THR A 273 -3.77 0.09 17.15
CA THR A 273 -4.19 1.00 16.08
C THR A 273 -4.27 0.30 14.73
N ASN A 274 -3.49 -0.77 14.55
CA ASN A 274 -3.46 -1.57 13.33
C ASN A 274 -3.75 -3.04 13.69
N GLY A 275 -4.84 -3.59 13.18
CA GLY A 275 -5.23 -4.98 13.38
C GLY A 275 -5.32 -5.72 12.05
N ALA A 276 -4.91 -6.98 12.03
CA ALA A 276 -5.16 -7.89 10.91
C ALA A 276 -5.62 -9.25 11.43
N VAL A 277 -6.68 -9.79 10.82
CA VAL A 277 -7.19 -11.15 11.04
C VAL A 277 -7.48 -11.79 9.69
N GLU A 278 -6.44 -12.40 9.14
CA GLU A 278 -6.45 -13.10 7.87
C GLU A 278 -6.49 -14.59 8.18
N VAL A 279 -7.63 -15.20 7.88
CA VAL A 279 -7.87 -16.62 8.15
C VAL A 279 -8.00 -17.34 6.82
N HIS A 280 -7.44 -18.53 6.71
CA HIS A 280 -7.58 -19.41 5.56
C HIS A 280 -8.53 -20.57 5.87
N PRO A 281 -9.05 -21.27 4.83
CA PRO A 281 -9.88 -22.44 5.01
C PRO A 281 -9.17 -23.48 5.90
N PRO A 282 -9.76 -23.86 7.05
CA PRO A 282 -9.11 -24.80 7.92
C PRO A 282 -9.07 -26.18 7.26
N PRO A 283 -8.04 -26.97 7.56
CA PRO A 283 -7.82 -28.31 7.01
C PRO A 283 -8.75 -29.36 7.63
N SER A 284 -9.25 -29.09 8.84
CA SER A 284 -10.24 -29.94 9.53
C SER A 284 -11.56 -29.21 9.78
N ASP A 285 -12.68 -29.92 9.57
CA ASP A 285 -14.06 -29.44 9.73
C ASP A 285 -14.44 -29.11 11.20
N GLY A 286 -13.53 -29.31 12.16
CA GLY A 286 -13.80 -29.19 13.60
C GLY A 286 -13.66 -27.78 14.19
N THR A 287 -12.91 -26.90 13.53
CA THR A 287 -12.58 -25.57 14.06
C THR A 287 -13.65 -24.54 13.72
N ASP A 288 -14.25 -23.92 14.75
CA ASP A 288 -15.19 -22.81 14.57
C ASP A 288 -14.45 -21.51 14.23
N ALA A 289 -14.07 -21.38 12.95
CA ALA A 289 -13.40 -20.21 12.40
C ALA A 289 -14.19 -18.90 12.65
N GLY A 290 -15.53 -18.97 12.58
CA GLY A 290 -16.39 -17.80 12.83
C GLY A 290 -16.28 -17.28 14.26
N LEU A 291 -16.26 -18.18 15.25
CA LEU A 291 -16.07 -17.82 16.65
C LEU A 291 -14.66 -17.26 16.91
N PHE A 292 -13.64 -17.83 16.29
CA PHE A 292 -12.26 -17.32 16.37
C PHE A 292 -12.19 -15.88 15.86
N VAL A 293 -12.63 -15.64 14.62
CA VAL A 293 -12.63 -14.32 13.99
C VAL A 293 -13.42 -13.33 14.84
N LEU A 294 -14.61 -13.71 15.33
CA LEU A 294 -15.43 -12.84 16.19
C LEU A 294 -14.68 -12.42 17.47
N ARG A 295 -13.98 -13.36 18.13
CA ARG A 295 -13.20 -13.06 19.35
C ARG A 295 -12.08 -12.06 19.06
N ILE A 296 -11.33 -12.26 17.97
CA ILE A 296 -10.25 -11.37 17.58
C ILE A 296 -10.80 -10.00 17.18
N LEU A 297 -11.87 -9.93 16.38
CA LEU A 297 -12.50 -8.66 16.01
C LEU A 297 -13.02 -7.89 17.23
N LYS A 298 -13.59 -8.57 18.23
CA LYS A 298 -13.99 -7.95 19.51
C LYS A 298 -12.79 -7.33 20.24
N ALA A 299 -11.62 -7.98 20.19
CA ALA A 299 -10.39 -7.38 20.71
C ALA A 299 -9.97 -6.16 19.88
N LEU A 300 -10.10 -6.21 18.55
CA LEU A 300 -9.69 -5.16 17.62
C LEU A 300 -10.75 -4.07 17.38
N SER A 301 -11.72 -3.86 18.27
CA SER A 301 -12.84 -2.93 18.02
C SER A 301 -12.44 -1.44 17.93
N GLU A 302 -11.32 -1.07 18.54
CA GLU A 302 -10.88 0.34 18.65
C GLU A 302 -9.83 0.74 17.60
N VAL A 303 -9.48 -0.15 16.66
CA VAL A 303 -8.41 0.09 15.67
C VAL A 303 -8.76 1.19 14.67
N GLU A 304 -7.72 1.82 14.12
CA GLU A 304 -7.83 2.80 13.02
C GLU A 304 -7.70 2.12 11.65
N ARG A 305 -6.91 1.04 11.58
CA ARG A 305 -6.75 0.21 10.39
C ARG A 305 -7.06 -1.24 10.71
N LEU A 306 -7.90 -1.85 9.87
CA LEU A 306 -8.25 -3.27 9.98
C LEU A 306 -8.02 -3.96 8.65
N SER A 307 -7.32 -5.09 8.67
CA SER A 307 -7.27 -6.07 7.59
C SER A 307 -8.07 -7.30 7.97
N ILE A 308 -8.88 -7.81 7.05
CA ILE A 308 -9.61 -9.08 7.18
C ILE A 308 -9.48 -9.87 5.89
N SER A 309 -9.42 -11.21 5.98
CA SER A 309 -9.54 -12.04 4.79
C SER A 309 -10.99 -12.16 4.32
N ASP A 310 -11.20 -12.47 3.04
CA ASP A 310 -12.48 -12.91 2.49
C ASP A 310 -13.05 -14.12 3.22
N PHE A 311 -12.22 -15.14 3.43
CA PHE A 311 -12.62 -16.32 4.17
C PHE A 311 -13.02 -15.99 5.62
N ALA A 312 -12.33 -15.08 6.31
CA ALA A 312 -12.73 -14.65 7.66
C ALA A 312 -14.14 -14.03 7.66
N ALA A 313 -14.46 -13.22 6.65
CA ALA A 313 -15.81 -12.66 6.50
C ALA A 313 -16.86 -13.74 6.17
N GLU A 314 -16.52 -14.73 5.35
CA GLU A 314 -17.39 -15.85 5.03
C GLU A 314 -17.64 -16.76 6.23
N ALA A 315 -16.62 -17.06 7.03
CA ALA A 315 -16.72 -17.84 8.26
C ALA A 315 -17.70 -17.21 9.25
N LEU A 316 -17.68 -15.89 9.39
CA LEU A 316 -18.66 -15.15 10.19
C LEU A 316 -20.10 -15.28 9.68
N CYS A 317 -20.30 -15.52 8.37
CA CYS A 317 -21.62 -15.70 7.77
C CYS A 317 -22.19 -17.11 7.97
N GLN A 318 -21.36 -18.11 8.31
CA GLN A 318 -21.82 -19.48 8.48
C GLN A 318 -22.65 -19.69 9.77
N GLY A 319 -22.39 -18.89 10.81
CA GLY A 319 -23.09 -18.97 12.09
C GLY A 319 -24.09 -17.82 12.32
N PRO A 320 -25.34 -18.10 12.71
CA PRO A 320 -26.38 -17.06 12.85
C PRO A 320 -26.13 -16.10 14.03
N PHE A 321 -25.24 -16.46 14.96
CA PHE A 321 -24.98 -15.70 16.18
C PHE A 321 -23.80 -14.73 16.07
N TYR A 322 -22.94 -14.84 15.05
CA TYR A 322 -21.72 -14.04 15.00
C TYR A 322 -21.97 -12.60 14.51
N ILE A 323 -22.77 -12.44 13.45
CA ILE A 323 -23.06 -11.14 12.84
C ILE A 323 -23.65 -10.12 13.83
N PRO A 324 -24.65 -10.47 14.67
CA PRO A 324 -25.20 -9.52 15.65
C PRO A 324 -24.19 -9.10 16.72
N GLU A 325 -23.22 -9.97 17.03
CA GLU A 325 -22.22 -9.83 18.08
C GLU A 325 -20.95 -9.07 17.63
N LEU A 326 -20.81 -8.76 16.34
CA LEU A 326 -19.67 -7.98 15.82
C LEU A 326 -19.57 -6.62 16.55
N PRO A 327 -18.37 -6.12 16.87
CA PRO A 327 -18.26 -4.86 17.61
C PRO A 327 -18.60 -3.63 16.74
N LEU A 328 -18.72 -2.48 17.39
CA LEU A 328 -18.72 -1.18 16.71
C LEU A 328 -17.26 -0.75 16.51
N PHE A 329 -16.92 -0.35 15.29
CA PHE A 329 -15.58 0.09 14.89
C PHE A 329 -15.56 1.61 14.77
N ASN A 330 -15.69 2.31 15.91
CA ASN A 330 -15.89 3.77 15.93
C ASN A 330 -14.69 4.57 15.43
N ASN A 331 -13.49 4.00 15.48
CA ASN A 331 -12.24 4.66 15.08
C ASN A 331 -11.73 4.17 13.72
N LEU A 332 -12.37 3.19 13.09
CA LEU A 332 -11.87 2.59 11.86
C LEU A 332 -11.92 3.59 10.71
N VAL A 333 -10.75 3.89 10.15
CA VAL A 333 -10.52 4.82 9.04
C VAL A 333 -10.21 4.05 7.75
N GLU A 334 -9.44 2.96 7.84
CA GLU A 334 -9.01 2.18 6.69
C GLU A 334 -9.39 0.70 6.87
N LEU A 335 -10.12 0.14 5.92
CA LEU A 335 -10.48 -1.28 5.88
C LEU A 335 -9.83 -1.94 4.66
N HIS A 336 -9.04 -2.97 4.92
CA HIS A 336 -8.44 -3.84 3.93
C HIS A 336 -9.17 -5.17 3.93
N VAL A 337 -9.54 -5.61 2.73
CA VAL A 337 -10.06 -6.95 2.49
C VAL A 337 -9.03 -7.67 1.64
N GLU A 338 -8.26 -8.54 2.29
CA GLU A 338 -7.28 -9.41 1.66
C GLU A 338 -8.01 -10.66 1.15
N SER A 339 -7.73 -11.09 -0.07
CA SER A 339 -8.48 -12.18 -0.68
C SER A 339 -7.72 -12.80 -1.84
N THR A 340 -7.95 -14.10 -2.07
CA THR A 340 -7.51 -14.78 -3.30
C THR A 340 -8.52 -14.62 -4.43
N ASP A 341 -9.79 -14.40 -4.09
CA ASP A 341 -10.88 -14.19 -5.03
C ASP A 341 -11.57 -12.82 -4.83
N PRO A 342 -12.33 -12.33 -5.83
CA PRO A 342 -13.09 -11.09 -5.67
C PRO A 342 -14.09 -11.19 -4.50
N MET A 343 -14.14 -10.18 -3.64
CA MET A 343 -15.04 -10.16 -2.49
C MET A 343 -16.50 -9.90 -2.89
N ASN A 344 -17.44 -10.67 -2.35
CA ASN A 344 -18.86 -10.46 -2.55
C ASN A 344 -19.38 -9.28 -1.71
N MET A 345 -19.80 -8.19 -2.36
CA MET A 345 -20.35 -7.02 -1.69
C MET A 345 -21.65 -7.32 -0.89
N ALA A 346 -22.33 -8.42 -1.21
CA ALA A 346 -23.52 -8.88 -0.48
C ALA A 346 -23.20 -9.82 0.71
N CYS A 347 -21.92 -9.97 1.08
CA CYS A 347 -21.50 -10.68 2.29
C CYS A 347 -22.04 -9.97 3.55
N ASP A 348 -22.81 -10.69 4.37
CA ASP A 348 -23.49 -10.12 5.53
C ASP A 348 -22.49 -9.62 6.60
N ALA A 349 -21.35 -10.29 6.75
CA ALA A 349 -20.27 -9.86 7.63
C ALA A 349 -19.63 -8.55 7.15
N LEU A 350 -19.23 -8.47 5.88
CA LEU A 350 -18.66 -7.27 5.29
C LEU A 350 -19.63 -6.07 5.42
N LEU A 351 -20.90 -6.25 5.02
CA LEU A 351 -21.91 -5.21 5.15
C LEU A 351 -22.10 -4.76 6.60
N THR A 352 -22.04 -5.70 7.55
CA THR A 352 -22.19 -5.37 8.97
C THR A 352 -20.98 -4.61 9.50
N ILE A 353 -19.75 -4.99 9.12
CA ILE A 353 -18.53 -4.26 9.47
C ILE A 353 -18.61 -2.84 8.92
N LEU A 354 -18.94 -2.66 7.64
CA LEU A 354 -19.11 -1.33 7.03
C LEU A 354 -20.19 -0.50 7.75
N ARG A 355 -21.35 -1.10 8.05
CA ARG A 355 -22.45 -0.42 8.80
C ARG A 355 -22.03 -0.03 10.22
N ARG A 356 -21.08 -0.74 10.82
CA ARG A 356 -20.55 -0.49 12.16
C ARG A 356 -19.25 0.34 12.15
N SER A 357 -18.88 0.93 11.00
CA SER A 357 -17.65 1.72 10.82
C SER A 357 -17.97 3.16 10.38
N PRO A 358 -18.50 4.01 11.28
CA PRO A 358 -19.03 5.32 10.92
C PRO A 358 -17.98 6.36 10.50
N ARG A 359 -16.67 6.06 10.58
CA ARG A 359 -15.57 6.96 10.22
C ARG A 359 -14.71 6.45 9.07
N LEU A 360 -15.14 5.39 8.39
CA LEU A 360 -14.35 4.77 7.34
C LEU A 360 -14.14 5.74 6.16
N GLU A 361 -12.88 6.07 5.87
CA GLU A 361 -12.49 6.98 4.79
C GLU A 361 -11.88 6.25 3.59
N ALA A 362 -11.30 5.07 3.81
CA ALA A 362 -10.65 4.30 2.75
C ALA A 362 -11.00 2.81 2.80
N LEU A 363 -11.25 2.24 1.62
CA LEU A 363 -11.61 0.84 1.45
C LEU A 363 -10.75 0.20 0.35
N TYR A 364 -10.11 -0.91 0.68
CA TYR A 364 -9.16 -1.61 -0.18
C TYR A 364 -9.59 -3.07 -0.36
N PHE A 365 -9.60 -3.54 -1.61
CA PHE A 365 -9.89 -4.94 -1.95
C PHE A 365 -8.75 -5.53 -2.76
N ALA A 366 -8.08 -6.54 -2.20
CA ALA A 366 -6.89 -7.14 -2.77
C ALA A 366 -7.14 -7.89 -4.07
N MET A 367 -8.28 -8.57 -4.24
CA MET A 367 -8.68 -9.19 -5.51
C MET A 367 -10.01 -8.65 -6.07
N GLY A 368 -10.37 -7.42 -5.70
CA GLY A 368 -11.50 -6.71 -6.27
C GLY A 368 -12.83 -7.07 -5.61
N VAL A 369 -13.94 -6.64 -6.22
CA VAL A 369 -15.29 -6.82 -5.68
C VAL A 369 -16.27 -7.24 -6.76
N PHE A 370 -17.27 -8.01 -6.38
CA PHE A 370 -18.40 -8.31 -7.25
C PHE A 370 -19.73 -8.17 -6.52
N LEU A 371 -20.79 -7.97 -7.31
CA LEU A 371 -22.16 -7.98 -6.82
C LEU A 371 -23.06 -8.59 -7.90
N HIS A 372 -23.74 -9.67 -7.55
CA HIS A 372 -24.77 -10.20 -8.45
C HIS A 372 -26.01 -9.30 -8.43
N LYS A 373 -26.62 -9.09 -9.61
CA LYS A 373 -27.80 -8.21 -9.76
C LYS A 373 -29.00 -8.58 -8.86
N ASN A 374 -29.20 -9.87 -8.61
CA ASN A 374 -30.26 -10.38 -7.73
C ASN A 374 -30.01 -10.06 -6.25
N CYS A 375 -28.76 -9.80 -5.86
CA CYS A 375 -28.37 -9.46 -4.50
C CYS A 375 -28.48 -7.96 -4.17
N LEU A 376 -28.86 -7.11 -5.13
CA LEU A 376 -29.00 -5.66 -4.91
C LEU A 376 -29.92 -5.32 -3.71
N LYS A 377 -30.94 -6.12 -3.47
CA LYS A 377 -31.86 -5.93 -2.33
C LYS A 377 -31.21 -6.18 -0.96
N LYS A 378 -30.13 -6.97 -0.90
CA LYS A 378 -29.41 -7.24 0.37
C LYS A 378 -28.51 -6.08 0.78
N VAL A 379 -27.97 -5.39 -0.20
CA VAL A 379 -27.08 -4.24 0.00
C VAL A 379 -27.86 -2.94 0.18
N ASP A 380 -29.20 -2.94 0.04
CA ASP A 380 -30.06 -1.76 0.18
C ASP A 380 -30.80 -1.76 1.53
N PRO A 381 -30.67 -0.72 2.38
CA PRO A 381 -29.81 0.45 2.19
C PRO A 381 -28.33 0.12 2.34
N LEU A 382 -27.51 0.84 1.58
CA LEU A 382 -26.07 0.73 1.63
C LEU A 382 -25.53 1.22 2.99
N PRO A 383 -24.37 0.71 3.44
CA PRO A 383 -23.72 1.20 4.65
C PRO A 383 -23.52 2.72 4.58
N SER A 384 -23.95 3.43 5.63
CA SER A 384 -23.92 4.90 5.67
C SER A 384 -22.51 5.47 5.51
N CYS A 385 -21.47 4.75 5.94
CA CYS A 385 -20.08 5.18 5.78
C CYS A 385 -19.68 5.42 4.31
N LEU A 386 -20.30 4.70 3.36
CA LEU A 386 -20.10 4.89 1.92
C LEU A 386 -20.64 6.25 1.47
N GLU A 387 -21.77 6.68 2.05
CA GLU A 387 -22.40 7.95 1.71
C GLU A 387 -21.71 9.13 2.40
N THR A 388 -21.27 8.96 3.65
CA THR A 388 -20.92 10.09 4.51
C THR A 388 -19.42 10.34 4.69
N ASN A 389 -18.54 9.39 4.41
CA ASN A 389 -17.11 9.56 4.72
C ASN A 389 -16.13 8.94 3.72
N LEU A 390 -16.54 7.96 2.91
CA LEU A 390 -15.62 7.25 2.02
C LEU A 390 -15.04 8.18 0.95
N LYS A 391 -13.71 8.38 0.97
CA LYS A 391 -12.93 9.22 0.05
C LYS A 391 -12.12 8.39 -0.95
N THR A 392 -11.61 7.24 -0.51
CA THR A 392 -10.69 6.42 -1.28
C THR A 392 -11.22 5.00 -1.46
N LEU A 393 -11.22 4.52 -2.70
CA LEU A 393 -11.51 3.12 -3.02
C LEU A 393 -10.39 2.54 -3.89
N ARG A 394 -9.79 1.43 -3.48
CA ARG A 394 -8.81 0.69 -4.29
C ARG A 394 -9.28 -0.72 -4.56
N LEU A 395 -9.33 -1.06 -5.84
CA LEU A 395 -9.73 -2.37 -6.35
C LEU A 395 -8.55 -2.96 -7.12
N TYR A 396 -7.96 -4.02 -6.60
CA TYR A 396 -6.92 -4.77 -7.29
C TYR A 396 -7.51 -6.02 -7.96
N GLY A 397 -6.75 -6.69 -8.82
CA GLY A 397 -7.18 -7.94 -9.46
C GLY A 397 -8.36 -7.81 -10.45
N PHE A 398 -8.73 -6.61 -10.90
CA PHE A 398 -9.91 -6.38 -11.73
C PHE A 398 -9.84 -7.18 -13.05
N THR A 399 -10.87 -7.98 -13.33
CA THR A 399 -10.94 -8.85 -14.53
C THR A 399 -11.84 -8.28 -15.62
N GLY A 400 -12.71 -7.31 -15.30
CA GLY A 400 -13.68 -6.71 -16.21
C GLY A 400 -14.94 -7.54 -16.39
N ASN A 401 -15.26 -8.44 -15.45
CA ASN A 401 -16.46 -9.25 -15.52
C ASN A 401 -17.72 -8.39 -15.24
N ASN A 402 -18.91 -8.91 -15.58
CA ASN A 402 -20.14 -8.11 -15.49
C ASN A 402 -20.58 -7.80 -14.06
N ASP A 403 -20.25 -8.66 -13.09
CA ASP A 403 -20.66 -8.49 -11.69
C ASP A 403 -19.71 -7.53 -10.95
N GLU A 404 -18.42 -7.51 -11.30
CA GLU A 404 -17.46 -6.47 -10.91
C GLU A 404 -17.90 -5.10 -11.43
N LEU A 405 -18.19 -5.01 -12.73
CA LEU A 405 -18.68 -3.77 -13.34
C LEU A 405 -19.99 -3.29 -12.69
N PHE A 406 -20.85 -4.23 -12.29
CA PHE A 406 -22.08 -3.89 -11.58
C PHE A 406 -21.80 -3.37 -10.17
N ALA A 407 -20.89 -4.00 -9.41
CA ALA A 407 -20.46 -3.53 -8.10
C ALA A 407 -19.85 -2.12 -8.17
N ILE A 408 -18.92 -1.89 -9.09
CA ILE A 408 -18.29 -0.57 -9.31
C ILE A 408 -19.37 0.49 -9.62
N LYS A 409 -20.33 0.16 -10.48
CA LYS A 409 -21.43 1.07 -10.80
C LYS A 409 -22.29 1.42 -9.59
N VAL A 410 -22.57 0.44 -8.72
CA VAL A 410 -23.33 0.67 -7.48
C VAL A 410 -22.53 1.56 -6.52
N LEU A 411 -21.25 1.26 -6.32
CA LEU A 411 -20.36 2.04 -5.46
C LEU A 411 -20.28 3.51 -5.90
N LEU A 412 -19.94 3.77 -7.16
CA LEU A 412 -19.82 5.14 -7.69
C LEU A 412 -21.11 5.96 -7.57
N LYS A 413 -22.27 5.31 -7.68
CA LYS A 413 -23.58 5.97 -7.52
C LYS A 413 -23.92 6.29 -6.06
N SER A 414 -23.21 5.68 -5.10
CA SER A 414 -23.59 5.70 -3.69
C SER A 414 -22.52 6.31 -2.78
N THR A 415 -21.46 6.87 -3.36
CA THR A 415 -20.35 7.49 -2.63
C THR A 415 -20.14 8.93 -3.11
N PRO A 416 -20.91 9.91 -2.60
CA PRO A 416 -20.85 11.30 -3.07
C PRO A 416 -19.56 12.02 -2.66
N LEU A 417 -18.90 11.60 -1.58
CA LEU A 417 -17.63 12.18 -1.11
C LEU A 417 -16.39 11.45 -1.63
N LEU A 418 -16.56 10.54 -2.59
CA LEU A 418 -15.43 9.80 -3.15
C LEU A 418 -14.54 10.74 -3.96
N GLU A 419 -13.30 10.90 -3.50
CA GLU A 419 -12.28 11.74 -4.14
C GLU A 419 -11.54 10.94 -5.24
N ALA A 420 -11.27 9.66 -4.99
CA ALA A 420 -10.52 8.83 -5.92
C ALA A 420 -10.89 7.35 -5.87
N ILE A 421 -10.97 6.75 -7.07
CA ILE A 421 -11.05 5.30 -7.27
C ILE A 421 -9.85 4.83 -8.08
N TRP A 422 -9.13 3.83 -7.56
CA TRP A 422 -8.05 3.16 -8.28
C TRP A 422 -8.47 1.75 -8.62
N ILE A 423 -8.43 1.42 -9.91
CA ILE A 423 -8.76 0.09 -10.42
C ILE A 423 -7.51 -0.47 -11.09
N PHE A 424 -6.92 -1.49 -10.49
CA PHE A 424 -5.75 -2.19 -11.00
C PHE A 424 -6.20 -3.49 -11.64
N SER A 425 -5.97 -3.61 -12.94
CA SER A 425 -6.25 -4.82 -13.69
C SER A 425 -5.38 -5.98 -13.22
N ASN A 426 -5.92 -7.19 -13.26
CA ASN A 426 -5.11 -8.40 -13.10
C ASN A 426 -4.04 -8.43 -14.22
N PRO A 427 -2.73 -8.53 -13.89
CA PRO A 427 -1.65 -8.46 -14.88
C PRO A 427 -1.83 -9.47 -16.01
N TYR A 428 -2.20 -10.72 -15.69
CA TYR A 428 -2.28 -11.78 -16.69
C TYR A 428 -3.47 -11.68 -17.66
N GLY A 429 -4.48 -10.85 -17.34
CA GLY A 429 -5.72 -10.76 -18.10
C GLY A 429 -5.66 -9.81 -19.31
N PHE A 430 -4.64 -8.96 -19.41
CA PHE A 430 -4.62 -7.81 -20.34
C PHE A 430 -3.30 -7.61 -21.09
N ASP A 431 -2.32 -8.50 -20.93
CA ASP A 431 -0.97 -8.35 -21.52
C ASP A 431 -0.87 -8.54 -23.04
N SER A 432 -1.96 -8.93 -23.72
CA SER A 432 -2.01 -9.04 -25.19
C SER A 432 -2.55 -7.77 -25.83
N ASP A 433 -2.28 -7.55 -27.14
CA ASP A 433 -2.87 -6.44 -27.90
C ASP A 433 -4.41 -6.44 -27.81
N GLU A 434 -5.03 -7.62 -27.90
CA GLU A 434 -6.47 -7.80 -27.73
C GLU A 434 -6.94 -7.48 -26.28
N GLY A 435 -6.07 -7.78 -25.30
CA GLY A 435 -6.23 -7.40 -23.90
C GLY A 435 -6.21 -5.88 -23.71
N SER A 436 -5.27 -5.18 -24.32
CA SER A 436 -5.16 -3.72 -24.26
C SER A 436 -6.40 -3.02 -24.84
N ASP A 437 -6.87 -3.48 -26.01
CA ASP A 437 -8.12 -3.01 -26.62
C ASP A 437 -9.33 -3.26 -25.71
N ARG A 438 -9.38 -4.43 -25.07
CA ARG A 438 -10.43 -4.77 -24.10
C ARG A 438 -10.37 -3.87 -22.87
N LEU A 439 -9.18 -3.60 -22.34
CA LEU A 439 -8.97 -2.70 -21.21
C LEU A 439 -9.44 -1.29 -21.54
N HIS A 440 -9.09 -0.77 -22.73
CA HIS A 440 -9.58 0.53 -23.20
C HIS A 440 -11.12 0.57 -23.28
N ARG A 441 -11.77 -0.48 -23.81
CA ARG A 441 -13.24 -0.57 -23.83
C ARG A 441 -13.86 -0.59 -22.43
N LEU A 442 -13.24 -1.29 -21.48
CA LEU A 442 -13.68 -1.35 -20.09
C LEU A 442 -13.53 0.01 -19.40
N TYR A 443 -12.38 0.66 -19.58
CA TYR A 443 -12.14 2.03 -19.11
C TYR A 443 -13.23 2.98 -19.61
N MET A 444 -13.48 3.02 -20.92
CA MET A 444 -14.53 3.86 -21.51
C MET A 444 -15.94 3.54 -20.99
N LYS A 445 -16.18 2.29 -20.55
CA LYS A 445 -17.46 1.88 -19.96
C LYS A 445 -17.58 2.35 -18.51
N ILE A 446 -16.52 2.24 -17.70
CA ILE A 446 -16.50 2.63 -16.29
C ILE A 446 -16.59 4.14 -16.14
N VAL A 447 -15.89 4.90 -16.99
CA VAL A 447 -15.95 6.37 -16.98
C VAL A 447 -17.38 6.89 -17.20
N ARG A 448 -18.20 6.15 -17.95
CA ARG A 448 -19.62 6.49 -18.21
C ARG A 448 -20.59 6.07 -17.11
N PHE A 449 -20.13 5.47 -16.02
CA PHE A 449 -21.03 5.11 -14.92
C PHE A 449 -21.48 6.37 -14.17
N PRO A 450 -22.78 6.48 -13.81
CA PRO A 450 -23.26 7.60 -13.01
C PRO A 450 -22.47 7.70 -11.70
N ARG A 451 -22.04 8.92 -11.37
CA ARG A 451 -21.32 9.23 -10.13
C ARG A 451 -22.21 10.09 -9.24
N ALA A 452 -22.06 9.94 -7.93
CA ALA A 452 -22.68 10.84 -6.97
C ALA A 452 -21.80 12.07 -6.64
N SER A 453 -20.51 12.01 -6.96
CA SER A 453 -19.55 13.10 -6.78
C SER A 453 -19.60 14.07 -7.97
N VAL A 454 -19.73 15.37 -7.68
CA VAL A 454 -19.96 16.45 -8.66
C VAL A 454 -18.66 16.85 -9.38
N ASP A 455 -17.53 16.89 -8.67
CA ASP A 455 -16.25 17.41 -9.17
C ASP A 455 -15.71 16.68 -10.41
N CYS A 456 -16.10 15.41 -10.60
CA CYS A 456 -15.61 14.63 -11.72
C CYS A 456 -16.33 14.88 -13.05
N GLU A 457 -17.55 15.43 -13.05
CA GLU A 457 -18.36 15.58 -14.28
C GLU A 457 -17.82 16.70 -15.18
N GLU A 458 -17.30 17.77 -14.58
CA GLU A 458 -16.73 18.92 -15.29
C GLU A 458 -15.41 18.58 -15.99
N ASP A 459 -14.56 17.80 -15.31
CA ASP A 459 -13.28 17.34 -15.85
C ASP A 459 -13.46 16.35 -17.00
N ASP A 460 -14.45 15.45 -16.89
CA ASP A 460 -14.80 14.52 -17.95
C ASP A 460 -15.33 15.28 -19.18
N LEU A 461 -16.25 16.24 -19.01
CA LEU A 461 -16.76 17.04 -20.14
C LEU A 461 -15.66 17.88 -20.81
N TYR A 462 -14.74 18.45 -20.02
CA TYR A 462 -13.57 19.18 -20.55
C TYR A 462 -12.72 18.29 -21.47
N GLN A 463 -12.44 17.06 -21.06
CA GLN A 463 -11.68 16.11 -21.88
C GLN A 463 -12.45 15.69 -23.13
N GLU A 464 -13.76 15.43 -23.01
CA GLU A 464 -14.61 15.04 -24.13
C GLU A 464 -14.72 16.14 -25.20
N ILE A 465 -14.87 17.41 -24.80
CA ILE A 465 -14.90 18.56 -25.71
C ILE A 465 -13.56 18.70 -26.46
N ASN A 466 -12.44 18.54 -25.76
CA ASN A 466 -11.12 18.62 -26.39
C ASN A 466 -10.86 17.44 -27.34
N ASN A 467 -11.34 16.24 -27.01
CA ASN A 467 -11.31 15.10 -27.91
C ASN A 467 -12.13 15.36 -29.18
N TYR A 468 -13.34 15.93 -29.05
CA TYR A 468 -14.15 16.35 -30.19
C TYR A 468 -13.41 17.36 -31.08
N ARG A 469 -12.83 18.41 -30.49
CA ARG A 469 -12.04 19.42 -31.24
C ARG A 469 -10.84 18.82 -31.95
N LYS A 470 -10.17 17.83 -31.35
CA LYS A 470 -9.08 17.08 -31.97
C LYS A 470 -9.53 16.34 -33.23
N THR A 471 -10.74 15.78 -33.26
CA THR A 471 -11.29 15.15 -34.49
C THR A 471 -11.47 16.14 -35.65
N LEU A 472 -11.52 17.44 -35.35
CA LEU A 472 -11.64 18.54 -36.32
C LEU A 472 -10.30 19.24 -36.61
N ASN A 473 -9.18 18.70 -36.11
CA ASN A 473 -7.84 19.31 -36.19
C ASN A 473 -7.74 20.73 -35.58
N LEU A 474 -8.55 21.02 -34.54
CA LEU A 474 -8.47 22.27 -33.79
C LEU A 474 -7.55 22.14 -32.57
N THR A 475 -7.02 23.27 -32.10
CA THR A 475 -6.25 23.32 -30.85
C THR A 475 -7.14 23.05 -29.64
N SER A 476 -6.58 22.32 -28.67
CA SER A 476 -7.23 22.10 -27.37
C SER A 476 -7.46 23.43 -26.65
N LEU A 477 -8.61 23.54 -26.01
CA LEU A 477 -8.95 24.66 -25.13
C LEU A 477 -8.19 24.51 -23.81
N THR A 478 -7.66 25.61 -23.29
CA THR A 478 -7.03 25.67 -21.96
C THR A 478 -8.04 26.08 -20.90
N LYS A 479 -8.00 25.46 -19.71
CA LYS A 479 -8.86 25.90 -18.59
C LYS A 479 -8.62 27.38 -18.25
N ASN A 480 -9.70 28.12 -18.02
CA ASN A 480 -9.69 29.52 -17.61
C ASN A 480 -10.50 29.67 -16.32
N GLU A 481 -9.82 29.93 -15.20
CA GLU A 481 -10.42 29.93 -13.86
C GLU A 481 -11.52 31.00 -13.69
N ASN A 482 -11.36 32.18 -14.30
CA ASN A 482 -12.37 33.24 -14.21
C ASN A 482 -13.62 32.91 -15.03
N ALA A 483 -13.44 32.22 -16.17
CA ALA A 483 -14.56 31.68 -16.93
C ALA A 483 -15.24 30.52 -16.19
N ASN A 484 -14.50 29.74 -15.41
CA ASN A 484 -15.05 28.68 -14.55
C ASN A 484 -15.94 29.27 -13.46
N CYS A 485 -15.41 30.23 -12.68
CA CYS A 485 -16.19 30.97 -11.69
C CYS A 485 -17.49 31.53 -12.30
N PHE A 486 -17.40 32.11 -13.49
CA PHE A 486 -18.57 32.68 -14.14
C PHE A 486 -19.56 31.59 -14.62
N ALA A 487 -19.06 30.43 -15.03
CA ALA A 487 -19.90 29.28 -15.38
C ALA A 487 -20.65 28.76 -14.15
N ASP A 488 -20.00 28.68 -12.99
CA ASP A 488 -20.61 28.27 -11.71
C ASP A 488 -21.73 29.22 -11.29
N GLU A 489 -21.44 30.53 -11.30
CA GLU A 489 -22.43 31.57 -10.96
C GLU A 489 -23.63 31.58 -11.91
N MET A 490 -23.41 31.23 -13.18
CA MET A 490 -24.48 31.05 -14.16
C MET A 490 -25.27 29.76 -13.90
N ALA A 491 -24.62 28.65 -13.57
CA ALA A 491 -25.27 27.38 -13.25
C ALA A 491 -26.20 27.54 -12.03
N ASP A 492 -25.74 28.26 -11.00
CA ASP A 492 -26.49 28.60 -9.80
C ASP A 492 -27.78 29.38 -10.08
N GLN A 493 -27.83 30.21 -11.15
CA GLN A 493 -29.06 30.90 -11.54
C GLN A 493 -30.17 29.94 -12.01
N PHE A 494 -29.78 28.78 -12.51
CA PHE A 494 -30.70 27.75 -12.99
C PHE A 494 -31.09 26.76 -11.91
N LYS A 495 -30.58 26.91 -10.69
CA LYS A 495 -30.95 26.10 -9.52
C LYS A 495 -32.47 26.05 -9.37
N ASN A 496 -33.01 24.84 -9.23
CA ASN A 496 -34.46 24.55 -9.18
C ASN A 496 -35.29 24.86 -10.44
N GLN A 497 -34.69 25.25 -11.57
CA GLN A 497 -35.43 25.41 -12.82
C GLN A 497 -35.62 24.04 -13.53
N PRO A 498 -36.85 23.66 -13.91
CA PRO A 498 -37.08 22.39 -14.60
C PRO A 498 -36.56 22.45 -16.05
N CYS A 499 -35.99 21.34 -16.54
CA CYS A 499 -35.62 21.24 -17.96
C CYS A 499 -36.88 21.38 -18.83
N THR A 500 -36.89 22.36 -19.73
CA THR A 500 -37.95 22.53 -20.73
C THR A 500 -37.36 22.25 -22.12
N ASN A 501 -38.15 21.77 -23.09
CA ASN A 501 -37.68 21.39 -24.44
C ASN A 501 -37.02 22.52 -25.27
N THR A 502 -36.81 23.71 -24.69
CA THR A 502 -36.18 24.88 -25.30
C THR A 502 -34.84 25.29 -24.64
N THR A 503 -34.35 24.55 -23.65
CA THR A 503 -33.07 24.87 -22.97
C THR A 503 -31.88 24.44 -23.82
N GLY A 504 -31.52 25.32 -24.75
CA GLY A 504 -30.44 25.16 -25.71
C GLY A 504 -30.51 26.17 -26.86
N ALA A 505 -31.59 26.94 -26.99
CA ALA A 505 -31.83 27.84 -28.12
C ALA A 505 -31.17 29.24 -28.01
N ASN A 506 -30.45 29.54 -26.92
CA ASN A 506 -29.96 30.88 -26.63
C ASN A 506 -28.48 30.85 -26.24
N THR A 507 -27.57 30.91 -27.21
CA THR A 507 -26.22 31.43 -26.91
C THR A 507 -26.39 32.82 -26.30
N VAL A 508 -25.72 33.06 -25.17
CA VAL A 508 -25.58 34.42 -24.63
C VAL A 508 -24.20 34.90 -25.07
N PRO A 509 -24.11 35.80 -26.07
CA PRO A 509 -22.87 36.52 -26.32
C PRO A 509 -22.45 37.23 -25.04
N GLY A 510 -21.16 37.37 -24.78
CA GLY A 510 -20.67 38.18 -23.65
C GLY A 510 -21.06 39.66 -23.69
N THR A 511 -21.86 40.08 -24.67
CA THR A 511 -22.29 41.44 -24.94
C THR A 511 -23.78 41.73 -24.71
N GLU A 512 -24.66 40.73 -24.54
CA GLU A 512 -26.12 40.99 -24.50
C GLU A 512 -26.86 40.45 -23.25
N PRO A 513 -27.60 41.32 -22.52
CA PRO A 513 -28.33 40.95 -21.31
C PRO A 513 -29.62 40.21 -21.67
N ARG A 514 -29.53 38.89 -21.85
CA ARG A 514 -30.74 38.03 -21.77
C ARG A 514 -31.15 37.76 -20.32
N PHE A 515 -30.29 38.11 -19.37
CA PHE A 515 -30.54 38.07 -17.93
C PHE A 515 -30.40 39.47 -17.34
N SER A 516 -31.40 39.93 -16.59
CA SER A 516 -31.39 41.27 -15.98
C SER A 516 -30.29 41.44 -14.93
N ASN A 517 -29.77 40.34 -14.38
CA ASN A 517 -28.71 40.29 -13.37
C ASN A 517 -27.33 39.89 -13.95
N TYR A 518 -27.17 39.86 -15.27
CA TYR A 518 -25.89 39.48 -15.92
C TYR A 518 -24.68 40.29 -15.42
N PRO A 519 -24.76 41.64 -15.22
CA PRO A 519 -23.65 42.41 -14.65
C PRO A 519 -23.31 42.01 -13.21
N ASP A 520 -24.31 41.61 -12.41
CA ASP A 520 -24.10 41.19 -11.02
C ASP A 520 -23.35 39.85 -10.96
N LEU A 521 -23.65 38.93 -11.88
CA LEU A 521 -22.94 37.64 -12.00
C LEU A 521 -21.47 37.84 -12.38
N LEU A 522 -21.20 38.73 -13.34
CA LEU A 522 -19.83 39.09 -13.71
C LEU A 522 -19.06 39.70 -12.53
N ASN A 523 -19.70 40.60 -11.76
CA ASN A 523 -19.08 41.26 -10.62
C ASN A 523 -18.64 40.28 -9.52
N LYS A 524 -19.38 39.19 -9.29
CA LYS A 524 -19.00 38.16 -8.31
C LYS A 524 -17.67 37.48 -8.62
N CYS A 525 -17.36 37.34 -9.92
CA CYS A 525 -16.09 36.80 -10.40
C CYS A 525 -15.07 37.90 -10.77
N HIS A 526 -15.30 39.15 -10.35
CA HIS A 526 -14.45 40.30 -10.69
C HIS A 526 -14.26 40.54 -12.20
N LEU A 527 -15.27 40.17 -12.99
CA LEU A 527 -15.30 40.35 -14.44
C LEU A 527 -16.08 41.60 -14.82
N ASN A 528 -15.80 42.12 -16.02
CA ASN A 528 -16.48 43.27 -16.56
C ASN A 528 -16.95 42.96 -17.98
N ILE A 529 -18.02 43.60 -18.43
CA ILE A 529 -18.51 43.47 -19.80
C ILE A 529 -17.50 43.95 -20.84
N SER A 530 -16.40 44.60 -20.46
CA SER A 530 -15.28 44.95 -21.35
C SER A 530 -14.41 43.74 -21.71
N ASN A 531 -14.30 42.73 -20.83
CA ASN A 531 -13.35 41.62 -20.96
C ASN A 531 -14.01 40.25 -21.23
N THR A 532 -15.34 40.21 -21.35
CA THR A 532 -16.12 38.99 -21.64
C THR A 532 -16.84 38.98 -22.99
N ARG A 533 -16.87 40.10 -23.71
CA ARG A 533 -17.60 40.34 -24.98
C ARG A 533 -17.40 39.27 -26.04
N ASP A 534 -16.15 38.90 -26.28
CA ASP A 534 -15.79 37.95 -27.35
C ASP A 534 -15.97 36.49 -26.91
N GLY A 535 -16.41 36.26 -25.67
CA GLY A 535 -16.72 34.94 -25.14
C GLY A 535 -18.09 34.41 -25.56
N ALA A 536 -18.31 33.12 -25.32
CA ALA A 536 -19.59 32.47 -25.54
C ALA A 536 -20.04 31.70 -24.31
N VAL A 537 -21.30 31.87 -23.90
CA VAL A 537 -21.91 31.15 -22.77
C VAL A 537 -22.95 30.18 -23.30
N MET A 538 -22.84 28.91 -22.91
CA MET A 538 -23.60 27.79 -23.46
C MET A 538 -24.22 26.96 -22.33
N PRO A 539 -25.42 27.32 -21.84
CA PRO A 539 -26.14 26.53 -20.86
C PRO A 539 -26.90 25.38 -21.52
N VAL A 540 -26.89 24.20 -20.87
CA VAL A 540 -27.67 23.01 -21.24
C VAL A 540 -28.31 22.44 -19.98
N CYS A 541 -29.57 22.01 -20.08
CA CYS A 541 -30.25 21.23 -19.04
C CYS A 541 -30.33 19.76 -19.47
N VAL A 542 -29.66 18.87 -18.75
CA VAL A 542 -29.74 17.41 -18.94
C VAL A 542 -30.15 16.76 -17.63
N PRO A 543 -31.37 16.18 -17.54
CA PRO A 543 -31.79 15.46 -16.35
C PRO A 543 -30.80 14.36 -15.96
N GLY A 544 -30.24 14.44 -14.76
CA GLY A 544 -29.25 13.49 -14.22
C GLY A 544 -27.91 13.47 -14.95
N LEU A 545 -27.56 14.55 -15.67
CA LEU A 545 -26.24 14.84 -16.26
C LEU A 545 -25.56 13.66 -16.99
N VAL A 546 -26.35 12.86 -17.71
CA VAL A 546 -25.83 11.72 -18.48
C VAL A 546 -24.80 12.20 -19.51
N SER A 547 -23.51 11.88 -19.31
CA SER A 547 -22.37 12.48 -20.05
C SER A 547 -22.50 12.39 -21.58
N SER A 548 -22.99 11.27 -22.12
CA SER A 548 -23.21 11.13 -23.57
C SER A 548 -24.30 12.06 -24.12
N VAL A 549 -25.30 12.38 -23.31
CA VAL A 549 -26.38 13.32 -23.64
C VAL A 549 -25.89 14.75 -23.45
N VAL A 550 -25.08 15.00 -22.44
CA VAL A 550 -24.42 16.30 -22.21
C VAL A 550 -23.53 16.65 -23.41
N LEU A 551 -22.61 15.78 -23.81
CA LEU A 551 -21.71 16.03 -24.93
C LEU A 551 -22.45 16.22 -26.26
N THR A 552 -23.50 15.42 -26.53
CA THR A 552 -24.30 15.58 -27.76
C THR A 552 -25.06 16.90 -27.79
N ASN A 553 -25.51 17.41 -26.64
CA ASN A 553 -26.12 18.75 -26.55
C ASN A 553 -25.14 19.89 -26.82
N PHE A 554 -23.82 19.66 -26.76
CA PHE A 554 -22.83 20.65 -27.18
C PHE A 554 -22.35 20.44 -28.61
N THR A 555 -22.11 19.18 -29.02
CA THR A 555 -21.47 18.83 -30.29
C THR A 555 -22.45 18.66 -31.46
N GLN A 556 -23.74 18.45 -31.18
CA GLN A 556 -24.79 18.23 -32.19
C GLN A 556 -25.93 19.26 -32.09
N SER A 557 -25.72 20.35 -31.35
CA SER A 557 -26.67 21.47 -31.24
C SER A 557 -26.12 22.71 -31.94
N LEU A 558 -26.80 23.85 -31.77
CA LEU A 558 -26.31 25.16 -32.22
C LEU A 558 -24.97 25.56 -31.58
N TYR A 559 -24.58 24.96 -30.46
CA TYR A 559 -23.30 25.22 -29.79
C TYR A 559 -22.09 24.63 -30.55
N SER A 560 -22.33 23.66 -31.44
CA SER A 560 -21.27 23.05 -32.26
C SER A 560 -20.51 24.09 -33.10
N GLY A 561 -21.19 25.14 -33.56
CA GLY A 561 -20.55 26.25 -34.28
C GLY A 561 -19.46 26.95 -33.46
N ASN A 562 -19.67 27.14 -32.16
CA ASN A 562 -18.68 27.74 -31.27
C ASN A 562 -17.53 26.75 -30.98
N LEU A 563 -17.85 25.48 -30.75
CA LEU A 563 -16.82 24.46 -30.52
C LEU A 563 -15.93 24.20 -31.75
N ASN A 564 -16.45 24.48 -32.95
CA ASN A 564 -15.73 24.34 -34.22
C ASN A 564 -14.96 25.61 -34.62
N ASP A 565 -15.12 26.69 -33.87
CA ASP A 565 -14.43 27.96 -34.15
C ASP A 565 -13.05 27.99 -33.46
N SER A 566 -12.03 28.27 -34.26
CA SER A 566 -10.64 28.36 -33.81
C SER A 566 -10.32 29.61 -33.00
N LYS A 567 -11.21 30.62 -32.97
CA LYS A 567 -10.99 31.84 -32.18
C LYS A 567 -11.02 31.59 -30.67
N PHE A 568 -11.71 30.55 -30.24
CA PHE A 568 -11.80 30.18 -28.83
C PHE A 568 -10.56 29.37 -28.45
N THR A 569 -9.91 29.83 -27.38
CA THR A 569 -8.64 29.29 -26.88
C THR A 569 -8.75 28.78 -25.46
N GLY A 570 -9.77 29.19 -24.70
CA GLY A 570 -9.98 28.71 -23.34
C GLY A 570 -11.42 28.33 -23.04
N ILE A 571 -11.60 27.67 -21.89
CA ILE A 571 -12.88 27.11 -21.44
C ILE A 571 -13.01 27.18 -19.92
N GLY A 572 -14.22 27.48 -19.45
CA GLY A 572 -14.68 27.24 -18.07
C GLY A 572 -15.96 26.42 -18.11
N ILE A 573 -16.14 25.51 -17.16
CA ILE A 573 -17.31 24.64 -17.03
C ILE A 573 -17.79 24.77 -15.60
N GLY A 574 -19.10 24.92 -15.43
CA GLY A 574 -19.75 24.91 -14.13
C GLY A 574 -21.04 24.12 -14.19
N SER A 575 -21.38 23.45 -13.10
CA SER A 575 -22.54 22.57 -13.01
C SER A 575 -23.34 22.78 -11.72
N GLU A 576 -24.66 22.68 -11.82
CA GLU A 576 -25.57 22.73 -10.66
C GLU A 576 -26.85 21.94 -10.99
N ASP A 577 -27.23 20.98 -10.14
CA ASP A 577 -28.37 20.06 -10.33
C ASP A 577 -28.39 19.33 -11.69
N ASN A 578 -29.23 19.77 -12.63
CA ASN A 578 -29.38 19.21 -13.98
C ASN A 578 -28.78 20.15 -15.05
N TRP A 579 -28.14 21.23 -14.63
CA TRP A 579 -27.64 22.27 -15.49
C TRP A 579 -26.13 22.22 -15.57
N ILE A 580 -25.64 22.38 -16.79
CA ILE A 580 -24.23 22.54 -17.08
C ILE A 580 -24.04 23.73 -17.99
N VAL A 581 -23.08 24.58 -17.64
CA VAL A 581 -22.77 25.81 -18.37
C VAL A 581 -21.34 25.72 -18.85
N VAL A 582 -21.15 25.80 -20.17
CA VAL A 582 -19.82 25.92 -20.77
C VAL A 582 -19.59 27.35 -21.22
N VAL A 583 -18.50 27.95 -20.75
CA VAL A 583 -18.05 29.30 -21.12
C VAL A 583 -16.78 29.18 -21.94
N LEU A 584 -16.78 29.67 -23.18
CA LEU A 584 -15.60 29.71 -24.04
C LEU A 584 -14.98 31.11 -24.03
N THR A 585 -13.65 31.15 -23.98
CA THR A 585 -12.85 32.39 -23.96
C THR A 585 -11.95 32.49 -25.18
N THR A 586 -11.58 33.71 -25.54
CA THR A 586 -10.64 34.03 -26.62
C THR A 586 -9.33 34.55 -26.04
N ASN A 587 -8.34 34.76 -26.90
CA ASN A 587 -7.09 35.42 -26.55
C ASN A 587 -7.12 36.95 -26.76
N THR A 588 -8.29 37.51 -27.09
CA THR A 588 -8.48 38.96 -27.24
C THR A 588 -8.72 39.59 -25.87
N PRO A 589 -8.30 40.84 -25.62
CA PRO A 589 -8.60 41.54 -24.36
C PRO A 589 -10.10 41.53 -24.04
N GLU A 590 -10.93 41.66 -25.08
CA GLU A 590 -12.39 41.70 -25.00
C GLU A 590 -13.05 40.33 -24.71
N GLY A 591 -12.34 39.20 -24.75
CA GLY A 591 -12.89 37.87 -24.40
C GLY A 591 -11.93 37.00 -23.60
N SER A 592 -10.95 37.61 -22.95
CA SER A 592 -9.92 36.93 -22.14
C SER A 592 -10.43 36.49 -20.77
N PHE A 593 -11.50 37.11 -20.27
CA PHE A 593 -12.02 36.93 -18.91
C PHE A 593 -10.94 37.25 -17.86
N VAL A 594 -10.06 38.22 -18.14
CA VAL A 594 -9.05 38.71 -17.18
C VAL A 594 -9.55 40.01 -16.55
N PRO A 595 -9.65 40.10 -15.21
CA PRO A 595 -10.11 41.31 -14.51
C PRO A 595 -9.33 42.58 -14.90
N ASP A 596 -10.04 43.69 -15.12
CA ASP A 596 -9.40 44.99 -15.32
C ASP A 596 -8.69 45.41 -14.03
N THR A 597 -7.36 45.55 -14.08
CA THR A 597 -6.55 45.95 -12.93
C THR A 597 -6.77 47.43 -12.63
N SER A 598 -7.81 47.73 -11.87
CA SER A 598 -7.91 48.99 -11.12
C SER A 598 -8.26 48.70 -9.65
N ASN A 599 -7.26 48.95 -8.79
CA ASN A 599 -7.29 48.97 -7.33
C ASN A 599 -7.46 47.64 -6.58
N GLY A 600 -6.37 46.87 -6.55
CA GLY A 600 -5.71 46.44 -5.32
C GLY A 600 -6.52 45.69 -4.25
N ALA A 601 -6.45 44.36 -4.31
CA ALA A 601 -6.08 43.54 -3.15
C ALA A 601 -5.59 42.17 -3.66
N ASN A 602 -4.31 41.87 -3.42
CA ASN A 602 -3.79 40.52 -3.51
C ASN A 602 -4.59 39.61 -2.56
N LEU A 603 -5.43 38.73 -3.13
CA LEU A 603 -5.79 37.48 -2.48
C LEU A 603 -5.23 36.35 -3.35
N ILE A 604 -3.95 36.05 -3.13
CA ILE A 604 -3.43 34.71 -3.35
C ILE A 604 -4.10 33.86 -2.25
N SER A 605 -5.24 33.24 -2.56
CA SER A 605 -5.85 32.26 -1.66
C SER A 605 -5.01 30.99 -1.70
N LYS A 606 -4.26 30.84 -0.61
CA LYS A 606 -3.53 29.64 -0.21
C LYS A 606 -4.44 28.40 -0.27
N PHE A 607 -4.39 27.61 -1.34
CA PHE A 607 -4.66 26.17 -1.28
C PHE A 607 -3.85 25.32 -2.28
N GLY A 608 -3.10 25.93 -3.20
CA GLY A 608 -2.37 25.21 -4.26
C GLY A 608 -0.87 24.93 -4.06
N LEU A 609 -0.27 25.17 -2.88
CA LEU A 609 1.20 25.11 -2.73
C LEU A 609 1.73 24.30 -1.53
N ILE A 610 0.92 23.44 -0.90
CA ILE A 610 1.42 22.50 0.13
C ILE A 610 1.56 21.06 -0.41
N TYR A 611 1.03 20.73 -1.59
CA TYR A 611 1.08 19.37 -2.12
C TYR A 611 2.27 19.02 -3.04
N CYS A 612 3.17 19.97 -3.32
CA CYS A 612 4.38 19.71 -4.13
C CYS A 612 5.67 19.56 -3.30
N SER A 613 5.58 19.27 -1.99
CA SER A 613 6.77 19.10 -1.14
C SER A 613 6.79 17.81 -0.31
N ILE A 614 5.86 16.86 -0.52
CA ILE A 614 5.81 15.58 0.22
C ILE A 614 5.83 14.36 -0.73
N PHE A 615 6.24 14.54 -2.00
CA PHE A 615 6.29 13.45 -3.00
C PHE A 615 7.64 12.75 -3.15
N LEU A 616 8.50 12.73 -2.11
CA LEU A 616 9.82 12.09 -2.17
C LEU A 616 10.19 11.16 -0.99
N LEU A 617 9.23 10.67 -0.19
CA LEU A 617 9.57 9.84 0.98
C LEU A 617 8.70 8.59 1.26
N VAL A 618 7.91 8.09 0.32
CA VAL A 618 7.17 6.82 0.52
C VAL A 618 7.32 5.91 -0.70
N GLY A 619 8.55 5.46 -0.91
CA GLY A 619 8.88 4.48 -1.94
C GLY A 619 10.14 3.73 -1.53
N ASN A 620 10.06 2.94 -0.45
CA ASN A 620 11.02 1.90 -0.08
C ASN A 620 10.60 1.14 1.20
N PHE A 621 9.42 0.52 1.20
CA PHE A 621 9.07 -0.50 2.20
C PHE A 621 8.06 -1.49 1.59
N PHE A 622 8.46 -2.17 0.52
CA PHE A 622 7.87 -3.43 0.06
C PHE A 622 8.96 -4.15 -0.74
N LEU A 623 9.88 -4.77 0.00
CA LEU A 623 10.83 -5.85 -0.36
C LEU A 623 11.93 -5.86 0.71
N LEU A 624 11.60 -6.49 1.85
CA LEU A 624 12.49 -7.19 2.77
C LEU A 624 11.63 -7.82 3.87
#